data_AF-A0A848Z0R6-F1
#
_entry.id   AF-A0A848Z0R6-F1
#
_cell.length_a   1.000
_cell.length_b   1.000
_cell.length_c   1.000
_cell.angle_alpha   90.00
_cell.angle_beta   90.00
_cell.angle_gamma   90.00
#
_symmetry.space_group_name_H-M   'P 1'
#
loop_
_entity.id
_entity.type
_entity.pdbx_description
1 polymer ?
#
loop_
_entity_poly.entity_id
_entity_poly.type
_entity_poly.pdbx_seq_one_letter_code
_entity_poly.pdbx_strand_id
1 'polypeptide(L)'
;SIAVADTAIAAAEVPLPSGGSAGLSGSSLVTSAAFGDGPGNAELLDDAIAVISLSDGDHAYRAGLADSVTAVARGFGLDALLAAGEAQSYAMPLGGGLSLSMAVAGDPLAAAHDPWAPEGEPLALQLSGALGAATGLRLGIDVTAADQLAAAAGLADGLFWSADETMRPLGLLTGRGNGLSLDHALGDTTRLSLGLFDGETANGLLADGAAGNGATLGQAGLRHGFASGASFGVDVGLLAESAAMLGSQGAGALSTEAGADTRFLTVGGGVPLGDRLELFGSMTLATSEVGESADSLLTGWDSVQSNALALGAIARDVAADGDRLGLLVGQPLRAYRAEATVTVPVDVTADGAATLQSERVDLTPSGREIDFQLAYDRPLAPGMGLSTWLLFQLQPGHDADADPAYGAGLRFRFGF
;
A
#
# COMPACT_ATOMS: atom_id res chain seq x y z
N SER A 1 -37.04 -19.99 -11.02
CA SER A 1 -35.83 -20.56 -11.63
C SER A 1 -34.58 -19.77 -11.25
N ILE A 2 -34.58 -18.43 -11.32
CA ILE A 2 -33.43 -17.59 -10.92
C ILE A 2 -33.10 -17.73 -9.42
N ALA A 3 -34.10 -17.62 -8.53
CA ALA A 3 -33.87 -17.73 -7.08
C ALA A 3 -33.34 -19.11 -6.60
N VAL A 4 -33.53 -20.17 -7.38
CA VAL A 4 -33.05 -21.53 -7.08
C VAL A 4 -31.61 -21.73 -7.58
N ALA A 5 -31.22 -21.04 -8.66
CA ALA A 5 -29.84 -21.01 -9.14
C ALA A 5 -28.95 -20.23 -8.16
N ASP A 6 -29.43 -19.09 -7.64
CA ASP A 6 -28.68 -18.30 -6.65
C ASP A 6 -28.49 -19.04 -5.31
N THR A 7 -29.49 -19.82 -4.87
CA THR A 7 -29.33 -20.65 -3.65
C THR A 7 -28.41 -21.85 -3.85
N ALA A 8 -28.34 -22.40 -5.07
CA ALA A 8 -27.45 -23.50 -5.40
C ALA A 8 -25.98 -23.05 -5.46
N ILE A 9 -25.71 -21.87 -6.04
CA ILE A 9 -24.35 -21.28 -6.07
C ILE A 9 -23.89 -20.91 -4.65
N ALA A 10 -24.77 -20.39 -3.80
CA ALA A 10 -24.46 -20.07 -2.41
C ALA A 10 -24.16 -21.30 -1.54
N ALA A 11 -24.59 -22.50 -1.97
CA ALA A 11 -24.33 -23.76 -1.27
C ALA A 11 -23.21 -24.60 -1.92
N ALA A 12 -22.58 -24.08 -2.99
CA ALA A 12 -21.52 -24.77 -3.68
C ALA A 12 -20.21 -24.70 -2.89
N GLU A 13 -19.54 -25.84 -2.74
CA GLU A 13 -18.26 -25.94 -2.07
C GLU A 13 -17.16 -26.41 -3.03
N VAL A 14 -15.97 -25.86 -2.86
CA VAL A 14 -14.76 -26.20 -3.61
C VAL A 14 -13.91 -27.12 -2.74
N PRO A 15 -13.70 -28.39 -3.14
CA PRO A 15 -12.76 -29.28 -2.47
C PRO A 15 -11.33 -28.71 -2.44
N LEU A 16 -10.67 -28.83 -1.30
CA LEU A 16 -9.33 -28.28 -1.05
C LEU A 16 -8.26 -29.38 -0.99
N PRO A 17 -6.97 -29.04 -1.23
CA PRO A 17 -5.87 -30.01 -1.16
C PRO A 17 -5.70 -30.67 0.21
N SER A 18 -6.09 -30.01 1.30
CA SER A 18 -6.12 -30.55 2.66
C SER A 18 -7.13 -31.68 2.87
N GLY A 19 -8.08 -31.85 1.94
CA GLY A 19 -9.24 -32.72 2.08
C GLY A 19 -10.46 -32.04 2.70
N GLY A 20 -10.36 -30.75 3.04
CA GLY A 20 -11.50 -29.90 3.40
C GLY A 20 -12.24 -29.35 2.18
N SER A 21 -13.14 -28.40 2.44
CA SER A 21 -13.87 -27.68 1.40
C SER A 21 -14.06 -26.21 1.80
N ALA A 22 -14.18 -25.32 0.82
CA ALA A 22 -14.49 -23.90 1.03
C ALA A 22 -15.70 -23.47 0.19
N GLY A 23 -16.55 -22.60 0.73
CA GLY A 23 -17.69 -22.09 -0.02
C GLY A 23 -17.25 -21.29 -1.26
N LEU A 24 -17.80 -21.62 -2.42
CA LEU A 24 -17.49 -20.96 -3.69
C LEU A 24 -17.77 -19.45 -3.63
N SER A 25 -18.94 -19.06 -3.09
CA SER A 25 -19.33 -17.65 -2.96
C SER A 25 -18.51 -16.86 -1.94
N GLY A 26 -17.80 -17.54 -1.05
CA GLY A 26 -16.86 -16.93 -0.09
C GLY A 26 -15.42 -16.93 -0.59
N SER A 27 -15.16 -17.51 -1.76
CA SER A 27 -13.82 -17.63 -2.32
C SER A 27 -13.52 -16.42 -3.19
N SER A 28 -12.50 -15.65 -2.81
CA SER A 28 -12.07 -14.46 -3.55
C SER A 28 -10.59 -14.19 -3.33
N LEU A 29 -9.94 -13.56 -4.30
CA LEU A 29 -8.59 -13.03 -4.19
C LEU A 29 -8.57 -11.62 -4.75
N VAL A 30 -8.36 -10.64 -3.88
CA VAL A 30 -8.13 -9.25 -4.26
C VAL A 30 -6.63 -9.06 -4.33
N THR A 31 -6.09 -8.92 -5.53
CA THR A 31 -4.65 -8.72 -5.72
C THR A 31 -4.30 -7.25 -5.52
N SER A 32 -3.18 -7.01 -4.86
CA SER A 32 -2.65 -5.66 -4.75
C SER A 32 -2.06 -5.21 -6.08
N ALA A 33 -1.83 -3.89 -6.18
CA ALA A 33 -1.13 -3.32 -7.32
C ALA A 33 0.24 -3.97 -7.58
N ALA A 34 0.88 -4.60 -6.58
CA ALA A 34 2.17 -5.27 -6.79
C ALA A 34 2.09 -6.53 -7.64
N PHE A 35 0.98 -7.28 -7.53
CA PHE A 35 0.73 -8.48 -8.33
C PHE A 35 -0.04 -8.20 -9.61
N GLY A 36 -0.79 -7.10 -9.66
CA GLY A 36 -1.55 -6.71 -10.84
C GLY A 36 -2.49 -7.82 -11.32
N ASP A 37 -2.49 -8.04 -12.63
CA ASP A 37 -3.26 -9.08 -13.33
C ASP A 37 -2.67 -10.49 -13.20
N GLY A 38 -1.46 -10.64 -12.64
CA GLY A 38 -0.71 -11.90 -12.63
C GLY A 38 -1.52 -13.10 -12.13
N PRO A 39 -2.11 -13.06 -10.91
CA PRO A 39 -2.93 -14.15 -10.40
C PRO A 39 -4.22 -14.45 -11.16
N GLY A 40 -4.77 -13.47 -11.90
CA GLY A 40 -5.95 -13.67 -12.73
C GLY A 40 -5.66 -14.44 -14.03
N ASN A 41 -4.39 -14.50 -14.46
CA ASN A 41 -3.98 -15.16 -15.70
C ASN A 41 -3.68 -16.67 -15.52
N ALA A 42 -3.89 -17.23 -14.33
CA ALA A 42 -3.66 -18.65 -14.09
C ALA A 42 -4.79 -19.49 -14.69
N GLU A 43 -4.60 -19.98 -15.93
CA GLU A 43 -5.60 -20.75 -16.70
C GLU A 43 -6.23 -21.91 -15.91
N LEU A 44 -5.46 -22.56 -15.02
CA LEU A 44 -5.95 -23.67 -14.21
C LEU A 44 -7.09 -23.26 -13.26
N LEU A 45 -7.23 -21.99 -12.88
CA LEU A 45 -8.35 -21.51 -12.05
C LEU A 45 -9.69 -21.57 -12.79
N ASP A 46 -9.71 -21.50 -14.12
CA ASP A 46 -10.94 -21.62 -14.92
C ASP A 46 -11.49 -23.05 -14.96
N ASP A 47 -10.62 -24.03 -14.78
CA ASP A 47 -10.98 -25.45 -14.85
C ASP A 47 -11.46 -26.01 -13.50
N ALA A 48 -11.47 -25.20 -12.44
CA ALA A 48 -11.92 -25.61 -11.12
C ALA A 48 -13.40 -26.08 -11.16
N ILE A 49 -13.71 -27.09 -10.34
CA ILE A 49 -15.07 -27.56 -10.11
C ILE A 49 -15.53 -27.24 -8.68
N ALA A 50 -16.83 -26.96 -8.55
CA ALA A 50 -17.51 -26.88 -7.28
C ALA A 50 -18.54 -28.01 -7.17
N VAL A 51 -18.73 -28.51 -5.96
CA VAL A 51 -19.66 -29.58 -5.63
C VAL A 51 -20.84 -29.00 -4.88
N ILE A 52 -22.05 -29.38 -5.29
CA ILE A 52 -23.29 -29.01 -4.60
C ILE A 52 -23.95 -30.29 -4.10
N SER A 53 -24.11 -30.41 -2.79
CA SER A 53 -24.85 -31.51 -2.17
C SER A 53 -26.35 -31.23 -2.21
N LEU A 54 -27.08 -32.03 -2.99
CA LEU A 54 -28.54 -31.98 -3.08
C LEU A 54 -29.17 -33.22 -2.44
N SER A 55 -30.49 -33.18 -2.24
CA SER A 55 -31.24 -34.30 -1.65
C SER A 55 -31.18 -35.60 -2.46
N ASP A 56 -30.83 -35.52 -3.75
CA ASP A 56 -30.71 -36.63 -4.68
C ASP A 56 -29.25 -37.07 -4.94
N GLY A 57 -28.28 -36.45 -4.26
CA GLY A 57 -26.85 -36.75 -4.35
C GLY A 57 -25.98 -35.51 -4.52
N ASP A 58 -24.67 -35.73 -4.58
CA ASP A 58 -23.69 -34.68 -4.88
C ASP A 58 -23.59 -34.50 -6.39
N HIS A 59 -23.62 -33.24 -6.84
CA HIS A 59 -23.48 -32.89 -8.24
C HIS A 59 -22.28 -31.95 -8.40
N ALA A 60 -21.37 -32.30 -9.30
CA ALA A 60 -20.21 -31.48 -9.64
C ALA A 60 -20.52 -30.56 -10.82
N TYR A 61 -20.10 -29.30 -10.70
CA TYR A 61 -20.24 -28.29 -11.74
C TYR A 61 -18.89 -27.59 -11.93
N ARG A 62 -18.56 -27.21 -13.17
CA ARG A 62 -17.43 -26.31 -13.39
C ARG A 62 -17.76 -24.94 -12.81
N ALA A 63 -16.83 -24.42 -12.03
CA ALA A 63 -16.88 -23.12 -11.40
C ALA A 63 -15.55 -22.45 -11.68
N GLY A 64 -15.50 -21.59 -12.70
CA GLY A 64 -14.29 -20.81 -12.97
C GLY A 64 -14.02 -19.89 -11.78
N LEU A 65 -12.85 -20.04 -11.17
CA LEU A 65 -12.41 -19.21 -10.05
C LEU A 65 -11.63 -17.98 -10.52
N ALA A 66 -11.35 -17.84 -11.82
CA ALA A 66 -10.71 -16.64 -12.34
C ALA A 66 -11.56 -15.38 -12.09
N ASP A 67 -12.89 -15.48 -12.19
CA ASP A 67 -13.83 -14.38 -11.87
C ASP A 67 -13.82 -14.02 -10.37
N SER A 68 -13.32 -14.90 -9.50
CA SER A 68 -13.10 -14.64 -8.08
C SER A 68 -11.79 -13.89 -7.80
N VAL A 69 -10.94 -13.69 -8.81
CA VAL A 69 -9.71 -12.92 -8.71
C VAL A 69 -9.95 -11.52 -9.25
N THR A 70 -9.77 -10.51 -8.41
CA THR A 70 -9.92 -9.10 -8.79
C THR A 70 -8.60 -8.38 -8.62
N ALA A 71 -8.08 -7.81 -9.72
CA ALA A 71 -6.93 -6.95 -9.68
C ALA A 71 -7.32 -5.52 -9.33
N VAL A 72 -6.74 -4.97 -8.26
CA VAL A 72 -6.94 -3.57 -7.89
C VAL A 72 -5.85 -2.71 -8.50
N ALA A 73 -6.21 -2.00 -9.57
CA ALA A 73 -5.36 -0.95 -10.11
C ALA A 73 -5.42 0.29 -9.21
N ARG A 74 -4.27 0.93 -9.00
CA ARG A 74 -4.19 2.22 -8.31
C ARG A 74 -4.66 3.32 -9.24
N GLY A 75 -5.73 4.03 -8.85
CA GLY A 75 -6.26 5.19 -9.56
C GLY A 75 -6.14 6.49 -8.76
N PHE A 76 -6.13 7.61 -9.46
CA PHE A 76 -6.32 8.94 -8.85
C PHE A 76 -7.77 9.06 -8.34
N GLY A 77 -8.03 8.60 -7.13
CA GLY A 77 -9.36 8.63 -6.52
C GLY A 77 -9.73 10.00 -5.97
N LEU A 78 -10.88 10.54 -6.37
CA LEU A 78 -11.45 11.75 -5.77
C LEU A 78 -11.70 11.57 -4.27
N ASP A 79 -12.10 10.36 -3.85
CA ASP A 79 -12.36 10.05 -2.44
C ASP A 79 -11.09 10.14 -1.60
N ALA A 80 -9.93 9.70 -2.11
CA ALA A 80 -8.64 9.89 -1.46
C ALA A 80 -8.26 11.38 -1.36
N LEU A 81 -8.63 12.17 -2.38
CA LEU A 81 -8.42 13.62 -2.40
C LEU A 81 -9.30 14.36 -1.40
N LEU A 82 -10.55 13.93 -1.24
CA LEU A 82 -11.49 14.47 -0.27
C LEU A 82 -11.13 14.06 1.16
N ALA A 83 -10.79 12.79 1.40
CA ALA A 83 -10.35 12.31 2.71
C ALA A 83 -9.10 13.05 3.24
N ALA A 84 -8.15 13.37 2.34
CA ALA A 84 -6.98 14.18 2.70
C ALA A 84 -7.31 15.66 3.00
N GLY A 85 -8.50 16.14 2.61
CA GLY A 85 -8.96 17.51 2.83
C GLY A 85 -9.88 17.71 4.05
N GLU A 86 -10.40 16.62 4.63
CA GLU A 86 -11.36 16.64 5.75
C GLU A 86 -10.69 16.62 7.13
N ALA A 87 -9.36 16.47 7.18
CA ALA A 87 -8.60 16.42 8.43
C ALA A 87 -7.89 17.75 8.70
N GLN A 88 -8.13 18.33 9.88
CA GLN A 88 -7.37 19.47 10.38
C GLN A 88 -6.32 19.03 11.40
N SER A 89 -5.10 19.57 11.29
CA SER A 89 -4.01 19.29 12.22
C SER A 89 -3.79 20.42 13.21
N TYR A 90 -3.83 20.09 14.50
CA TYR A 90 -3.51 20.99 15.61
C TYR A 90 -2.19 20.55 16.22
N ALA A 91 -1.30 21.50 16.53
CA ALA A 91 -0.05 21.22 17.21
C ALA A 91 0.09 22.09 18.47
N MET A 92 0.32 21.44 19.61
CA MET A 92 0.50 22.09 20.91
C MET A 92 1.90 21.78 21.45
N PRO A 93 2.73 22.81 21.73
CA PRO A 93 3.98 22.61 22.45
C PRO A 93 3.67 22.28 23.91
N LEU A 94 4.25 21.19 24.42
CA LEU A 94 4.08 20.76 25.81
C LEU A 94 5.18 21.28 26.74
N GLY A 95 6.16 22.01 26.18
CA GLY A 95 7.37 22.43 26.90
C GLY A 95 8.45 21.33 26.90
N GLY A 96 9.68 21.70 27.26
CA GLY A 96 10.81 20.75 27.30
C GLY A 96 11.21 20.15 25.94
N GLY A 97 10.81 20.77 24.82
CA GLY A 97 11.06 20.25 23.47
C GLY A 97 10.06 19.18 23.02
N LEU A 98 8.98 18.96 23.77
CA LEU A 98 7.88 18.06 23.38
C LEU A 98 6.77 18.82 22.65
N SER A 99 6.16 18.17 21.68
CA SER A 99 5.00 18.64 20.93
C SER A 99 3.99 17.51 20.76
N LEU A 100 2.74 17.81 21.07
CA LEU A 100 1.61 16.96 20.72
C LEU A 100 0.96 17.52 19.47
N SER A 101 0.71 16.67 18.49
CA SER A 101 -0.09 16.99 17.31
C SER A 101 -1.29 16.05 17.23
N MET A 102 -2.41 16.58 16.74
CA MET A 102 -3.67 15.85 16.61
C MET A 102 -4.30 16.19 15.27
N ALA A 103 -4.74 15.17 14.54
CA ALA A 103 -5.59 15.33 13.37
C ALA A 103 -7.05 15.08 13.78
N VAL A 104 -7.96 15.95 13.36
CA VAL A 104 -9.39 15.87 13.69
C VAL A 104 -10.21 15.92 12.40
N ALA A 105 -11.17 15.00 12.26
CA ALA A 105 -12.15 15.02 11.19
C ALA A 105 -13.14 16.16 11.42
N GLY A 106 -13.29 17.09 10.48
CA GLY A 106 -14.26 18.17 10.65
C GLY A 106 -14.40 19.05 9.42
N ASP A 107 -15.51 19.80 9.35
CA ASP A 107 -15.69 20.80 8.30
C ASP A 107 -14.63 21.90 8.46
N PRO A 108 -13.73 22.08 7.48
CA PRO A 108 -12.68 23.08 7.57
C PRO A 108 -13.20 24.51 7.68
N LEU A 109 -14.45 24.77 7.26
CA LEU A 109 -15.13 26.06 7.43
C LEU A 109 -15.65 26.28 8.86
N ALA A 110 -16.05 25.21 9.57
CA ALA A 110 -16.52 25.31 10.95
C ALA A 110 -15.37 25.61 11.92
N ALA A 111 -14.21 24.96 11.71
CA ALA A 111 -13.04 25.15 12.56
C ALA A 111 -12.34 26.51 12.39
N ALA A 112 -12.60 27.24 11.30
CA ALA A 112 -12.17 28.64 11.16
C ALA A 112 -12.83 29.59 12.19
N HIS A 113 -13.93 29.15 12.84
CA HIS A 113 -14.68 29.95 13.79
C HIS A 113 -14.21 29.79 15.26
N ASP A 114 -13.67 28.63 15.65
CA ASP A 114 -13.06 28.42 16.98
C ASP A 114 -11.84 27.46 16.93
N PRO A 115 -10.62 28.00 16.72
CA PRO A 115 -9.41 27.19 16.59
C PRO A 115 -8.94 26.52 17.89
N TRP A 116 -9.56 26.84 19.04
CA TRP A 116 -9.18 26.29 20.34
C TRP A 116 -10.18 25.26 20.89
N ALA A 117 -11.28 25.03 20.17
CA ALA A 117 -12.28 24.01 20.45
C ALA A 117 -12.52 23.16 19.19
N PRO A 118 -11.62 22.22 18.84
CA PRO A 118 -11.82 21.36 17.69
C PRO A 118 -13.11 20.57 17.87
N GLU A 119 -14.09 20.82 17.00
CA GLU A 119 -15.30 20.02 16.88
C GLU A 119 -15.02 18.90 15.88
N GLY A 120 -15.07 17.64 16.32
CA GLY A 120 -14.84 16.50 15.44
C GLY A 120 -14.28 15.26 16.14
N GLU A 121 -14.21 14.15 15.39
CA GLU A 121 -13.60 12.91 15.87
C GLU A 121 -12.08 12.94 15.66
N PRO A 122 -11.26 12.63 16.68
CA PRO A 122 -9.81 12.55 16.51
C PRO A 122 -9.47 11.39 15.57
N LEU A 123 -8.75 11.70 14.50
CA LEU A 123 -8.29 10.75 13.47
C LEU A 123 -6.86 10.27 13.67
N ALA A 124 -6.04 11.06 14.37
CA ALA A 124 -4.65 10.71 14.64
C ALA A 124 -4.11 11.52 15.80
N LEU A 125 -3.20 10.93 16.57
CA LEU A 125 -2.45 11.61 17.63
C LEU A 125 -0.97 11.30 17.46
N GLN A 126 -0.12 12.31 17.51
CA GLN A 126 1.33 12.11 17.48
C GLN A 126 2.01 12.98 18.53
N LEU A 127 2.72 12.33 19.44
CA LEU A 127 3.62 12.97 20.39
C LEU A 127 5.04 12.87 19.85
N SER A 128 5.71 14.01 19.71
CA SER A 128 7.10 14.08 19.30
C SER A 128 7.92 14.91 20.29
N GLY A 129 9.21 14.62 20.39
CA GLY A 129 10.11 15.49 21.14
C GLY A 129 11.53 15.00 21.21
N ALA A 130 12.40 15.83 21.77
CA ALA A 130 13.82 15.54 21.88
C ALA A 130 14.15 14.87 23.23
N LEU A 131 14.84 13.73 23.17
CA LEU A 131 15.52 13.08 24.29
C LEU A 131 16.98 13.57 24.33
N GLY A 132 17.18 14.81 24.77
CA GLY A 132 18.49 15.47 24.76
C GLY A 132 18.82 16.13 23.41
N ALA A 133 20.09 16.45 23.17
CA ALA A 133 20.48 17.25 22.00
C ALA A 133 20.52 16.46 20.68
N ALA A 134 20.73 15.14 20.74
CA ALA A 134 20.99 14.31 19.56
C ALA A 134 19.84 13.36 19.22
N THR A 135 18.93 13.09 20.16
CA THR A 135 17.90 12.05 19.99
C THR A 135 16.51 12.66 19.92
N GLY A 136 15.73 12.28 18.91
CA GLY A 136 14.31 12.53 18.81
C GLY A 136 13.51 11.24 19.02
N LEU A 137 12.31 11.39 19.54
CA LEU A 137 11.32 10.34 19.73
C LEU A 137 10.01 10.78 19.07
N ARG A 138 9.31 9.86 18.42
CA ARG A 138 7.90 10.03 18.04
C ARG A 138 7.09 8.81 18.47
N LEU A 139 5.89 9.07 18.94
CA LEU A 139 4.85 8.10 19.25
C LEU A 139 3.60 8.52 18.49
N GLY A 140 3.05 7.62 17.69
CA GLY A 140 1.86 7.86 16.89
C GLY A 140 0.75 6.86 17.24
N ILE A 141 -0.50 7.35 17.25
CA ILE A 141 -1.71 6.56 17.38
C ILE A 141 -2.61 6.90 16.20
N ASP A 142 -3.06 5.86 15.50
CA ASP A 142 -3.83 5.97 14.25
C ASP A 142 -3.15 6.93 13.26
N VAL A 143 -1.85 6.73 13.03
CA VAL A 143 -1.04 7.45 12.02
C VAL A 143 -0.66 6.50 10.89
N THR A 144 -0.06 7.00 9.82
CA THR A 144 0.53 6.14 8.80
C THR A 144 1.98 5.78 9.13
N ALA A 145 2.47 4.65 8.63
CA ALA A 145 3.89 4.31 8.75
C ALA A 145 4.78 5.34 8.04
N ALA A 146 4.32 5.96 6.96
CA ALA A 146 5.06 7.01 6.26
C ALA A 146 5.31 8.24 7.13
N ASP A 147 4.30 8.68 7.89
CA ASP A 147 4.41 9.79 8.84
C ASP A 147 5.26 9.44 10.07
N GLN A 148 5.18 8.19 10.51
CA GLN A 148 5.82 7.73 11.73
C GLN A 148 7.30 7.37 11.53
N LEU A 149 7.62 6.69 10.43
CA LEU A 149 8.91 6.05 10.16
C LEU A 149 9.69 6.84 9.10
N ALA A 150 10.14 8.03 9.49
CA ALA A 150 10.80 8.95 8.57
C ALA A 150 12.31 8.69 8.39
N ALA A 151 12.66 7.76 7.50
CA ALA A 151 13.89 7.71 6.69
C ALA A 151 13.66 6.64 5.60
N ALA A 152 14.06 6.73 4.32
CA ALA A 152 15.00 7.56 3.60
C ALA A 152 14.42 8.85 3.03
N ALA A 153 15.18 9.91 3.31
CA ALA A 153 15.21 11.22 2.67
C ALA A 153 13.86 11.98 2.55
N GLY A 154 13.88 13.25 2.95
CA GLY A 154 12.79 14.21 2.69
C GLY A 154 12.73 14.59 1.21
N LEU A 155 12.81 13.58 0.34
CA LEU A 155 12.70 13.72 -1.10
C LEU A 155 11.25 14.07 -1.41
N ALA A 156 11.01 14.70 -2.55
CA ALA A 156 9.70 15.20 -2.96
C ALA A 156 9.08 16.33 -2.12
N ASP A 157 9.54 16.63 -0.89
CA ASP A 157 9.14 17.78 -0.04
C ASP A 157 7.63 18.06 0.03
N GLY A 158 6.83 16.99 0.05
CA GLY A 158 5.35 17.04 0.04
C GLY A 158 4.74 17.70 -1.20
N LEU A 159 5.53 17.90 -2.27
CA LEU A 159 5.10 18.56 -3.50
C LEU A 159 4.23 17.64 -4.36
N PHE A 160 4.51 16.34 -4.37
CA PHE A 160 3.81 15.36 -5.21
C PHE A 160 2.70 14.65 -4.42
N TRP A 161 1.70 14.14 -5.14
CA TRP A 161 0.53 13.49 -4.53
C TRP A 161 0.88 12.11 -3.97
N SER A 162 1.50 11.25 -4.77
CA SER A 162 1.78 9.85 -4.43
C SER A 162 3.27 9.51 -4.42
N ALA A 163 4.12 10.51 -4.16
CA ALA A 163 5.58 10.30 -4.09
C ALA A 163 5.97 9.21 -3.07
N ASP A 164 5.38 9.26 -1.88
CA ASP A 164 5.66 8.30 -0.82
C ASP A 164 5.25 6.87 -1.19
N GLU A 165 4.22 6.72 -2.03
CA GLU A 165 3.74 5.41 -2.47
C GLU A 165 4.74 4.65 -3.35
N THR A 166 5.55 5.40 -4.08
CA THR A 166 6.61 4.85 -4.94
C THR A 166 7.93 4.79 -4.19
N MET A 167 8.21 5.80 -3.35
CA MET A 167 9.49 5.90 -2.67
C MET A 167 9.60 5.03 -1.41
N ARG A 168 8.46 4.73 -0.76
CA ARG A 168 8.39 3.92 0.46
C ARG A 168 7.17 2.97 0.45
N PRO A 169 7.08 2.08 -0.55
CA PRO A 169 5.86 1.32 -0.79
C PRO A 169 5.47 0.38 0.35
N LEU A 170 6.43 -0.13 1.12
CA LEU A 170 6.19 -1.12 2.18
C LEU A 170 5.43 -0.53 3.38
N GLY A 171 5.58 0.78 3.64
CA GLY A 171 4.83 1.46 4.70
C GLY A 171 3.36 1.66 4.36
N LEU A 172 2.96 1.57 3.09
CA LEU A 172 1.54 1.63 2.72
C LEU A 172 0.81 0.34 3.08
N LEU A 173 1.52 -0.79 3.06
CA LEU A 173 0.96 -2.11 3.33
C LEU A 173 0.54 -2.29 4.80
N THR A 174 0.96 -1.37 5.67
CA THR A 174 0.55 -1.39 7.09
C THR A 174 -0.75 -0.64 7.36
N GLY A 175 -1.29 0.08 6.37
CA GLY A 175 -2.44 0.95 6.58
C GLY A 175 -2.20 2.00 7.66
N ARG A 176 -3.19 2.19 8.53
CA ARG A 176 -3.10 3.10 9.69
C ARG A 176 -2.95 2.31 10.97
N GLY A 177 -2.31 2.92 11.96
CA GLY A 177 -2.01 2.22 13.19
C GLY A 177 -1.15 3.01 14.15
N ASN A 178 -0.51 2.27 15.05
CA ASN A 178 0.30 2.82 16.12
C ASN A 178 1.77 2.63 15.79
N GLY A 179 2.61 3.59 16.17
CA GLY A 179 4.03 3.38 15.99
C GLY A 179 4.91 4.21 16.89
N LEU A 180 6.16 3.79 16.92
CA LEU A 180 7.23 4.33 17.72
C LEU A 180 8.44 4.49 16.82
N SER A 181 9.03 5.69 16.79
CA SER A 181 10.28 5.93 16.08
C SER A 181 11.26 6.68 16.94
N LEU A 182 12.53 6.32 16.84
CA LEU A 182 13.65 7.00 17.44
C LEU A 182 14.61 7.45 16.36
N ASP A 183 15.01 8.71 16.41
CA ASP A 183 15.99 9.32 15.52
C ASP A 183 17.19 9.75 16.35
N HIS A 184 18.39 9.31 16.01
CA HIS A 184 19.61 9.65 16.72
C HIS A 184 20.66 10.24 15.78
N ALA A 185 21.10 11.46 16.07
CA ALA A 185 22.21 12.10 15.38
C ALA A 185 23.53 11.46 15.84
N LEU A 186 24.21 10.77 14.91
CA LEU A 186 25.56 10.24 15.10
C LEU A 186 26.64 11.31 14.91
N GLY A 187 26.24 12.48 14.41
CA GLY A 187 27.04 13.69 14.20
C GLY A 187 26.18 14.72 13.46
N ASP A 188 26.82 15.77 12.95
CA ASP A 188 26.09 16.89 12.32
C ASP A 188 25.40 16.50 11.00
N THR A 189 25.92 15.48 10.31
CA THR A 189 25.44 15.09 8.99
C THR A 189 24.82 13.70 8.93
N THR A 190 24.96 12.89 9.99
CA THR A 190 24.54 11.49 9.99
C THR A 190 23.47 11.24 11.03
N ARG A 191 22.37 10.62 10.62
CA ARG A 191 21.26 10.25 11.49
C ARG A 191 20.92 8.77 11.31
N LEU A 192 20.79 8.07 12.43
CA LEU A 192 20.22 6.74 12.53
C LEU A 192 18.74 6.89 12.90
N SER A 193 17.85 6.20 12.21
CA SER A 193 16.44 6.08 12.56
C SER A 193 16.12 4.62 12.86
N LEU A 194 15.37 4.37 13.91
CA LEU A 194 14.81 3.06 14.25
C LEU A 194 13.33 3.25 14.44
N GLY A 195 12.51 2.31 13.97
CA GLY A 195 11.11 2.38 14.31
C GLY A 195 10.36 1.07 14.12
N LEU A 196 9.23 1.03 14.82
CA LEU A 196 8.28 -0.06 14.85
C LEU A 196 6.90 0.54 14.59
N PHE A 197 6.11 -0.15 13.80
CA PHE A 197 4.76 0.24 13.45
C PHE A 197 3.88 -0.99 13.41
N ASP A 198 2.67 -0.87 13.92
CA ASP A 198 1.66 -1.91 13.96
C ASP A 198 0.35 -1.29 13.49
N GLY A 199 -0.19 -1.78 12.38
CA GLY A 199 -1.38 -1.19 11.78
C GLY A 199 -2.27 -2.21 11.13
N GLU A 200 -3.42 -1.73 10.67
CA GLU A 200 -4.44 -2.54 10.02
C GLU A 200 -4.76 -1.92 8.66
N THR A 201 -4.87 -2.79 7.65
CA THR A 201 -5.35 -2.39 6.33
C THR A 201 -6.86 -2.61 6.25
N ALA A 202 -7.60 -1.52 6.08
CA ALA A 202 -9.01 -1.57 5.72
C ALA A 202 -9.10 -1.72 4.20
N ASN A 203 -9.53 -2.89 3.72
CA ASN A 203 -9.81 -3.08 2.30
C ASN A 203 -11.28 -3.47 2.16
N GLY A 204 -12.14 -2.45 1.99
CA GLY A 204 -13.61 -2.58 1.95
C GLY A 204 -14.17 -3.31 0.73
N LEU A 205 -13.32 -4.04 -0.01
CA LEU A 205 -13.69 -4.83 -1.18
C LEU A 205 -14.01 -6.29 -0.84
N LEU A 206 -13.54 -6.79 0.31
CA LEU A 206 -13.96 -8.08 0.85
C LEU A 206 -15.24 -7.89 1.68
N ALA A 207 -16.19 -8.81 1.54
CA ALA A 207 -17.52 -8.72 2.15
C ALA A 207 -17.50 -8.38 3.65
N ASP A 208 -18.53 -7.66 4.07
CA ASP A 208 -18.80 -7.22 5.44
C ASP A 208 -18.61 -8.38 6.45
N GLY A 209 -17.52 -8.35 7.24
CA GLY A 209 -17.12 -9.41 8.17
C GLY A 209 -15.69 -9.93 8.02
N ALA A 210 -14.96 -9.55 6.97
CA ALA A 210 -13.51 -9.74 6.92
C ALA A 210 -12.85 -8.84 7.99
N ALA A 211 -12.18 -9.44 8.97
CA ALA A 211 -11.36 -8.71 9.92
C ALA A 211 -10.29 -7.93 9.13
N GLY A 212 -10.01 -6.67 9.52
CA GLY A 212 -8.90 -5.93 8.95
C GLY A 212 -7.61 -6.74 9.08
N ASN A 213 -6.80 -6.76 8.02
CA ASN A 213 -5.55 -7.50 8.03
C ASN A 213 -4.48 -6.66 8.72
N GLY A 214 -4.00 -7.17 9.85
CA GLY A 214 -2.92 -6.56 10.62
C GLY A 214 -1.57 -6.71 9.92
N ALA A 215 -0.74 -5.69 10.02
CA ALA A 215 0.63 -5.74 9.55
C ALA A 215 1.57 -4.97 10.48
N THR A 216 2.71 -5.60 10.78
CA THR A 216 3.74 -5.04 11.67
C THR A 216 5.00 -4.78 10.87
N LEU A 217 5.51 -3.56 10.95
CA LEU A 217 6.70 -3.10 10.26
C LEU A 217 7.78 -2.70 11.27
N GLY A 218 8.97 -3.29 11.15
CA GLY A 218 10.16 -2.84 11.85
C GLY A 218 11.22 -2.39 10.86
N GLN A 219 11.81 -1.21 11.07
CA GLN A 219 12.85 -0.69 10.18
C GLN A 219 13.98 0.03 10.91
N ALA A 220 15.15 -0.01 10.29
CA ALA A 220 16.33 0.76 10.65
C ALA A 220 16.84 1.50 9.41
N GLY A 221 17.10 2.79 9.56
CA GLY A 221 17.52 3.68 8.49
C GLY A 221 18.76 4.45 8.87
N LEU A 222 19.65 4.69 7.90
CA LEU A 222 20.80 5.57 8.06
C LEU A 222 20.76 6.62 6.96
N ARG A 223 20.80 7.90 7.36
CA ARG A 223 20.90 9.03 6.45
C ARG A 223 22.21 9.77 6.66
N HIS A 224 22.86 10.14 5.57
CA HIS A 224 24.05 10.97 5.56
C HIS A 224 23.87 12.17 4.62
N GLY A 225 24.18 13.37 5.13
CA GLY A 225 24.28 14.60 4.35
C GLY A 225 25.73 14.93 4.02
N PHE A 226 25.96 15.53 2.85
CA PHE A 226 27.28 15.98 2.42
C PHE A 226 27.34 17.52 2.46
N ALA A 227 28.55 18.07 2.56
CA ALA A 227 28.76 19.52 2.56
C ALA A 227 28.26 20.20 1.27
N SER A 228 28.12 19.46 0.17
CA SER A 228 27.51 19.91 -1.08
C SER A 228 25.99 20.10 -1.00
N GLY A 229 25.35 19.72 0.10
CA GLY A 229 23.89 19.65 0.23
C GLY A 229 23.30 18.35 -0.31
N ALA A 230 24.10 17.50 -0.97
CA ALA A 230 23.66 16.17 -1.36
C ALA A 230 23.33 15.32 -0.12
N SER A 231 22.43 14.35 -0.27
CA SER A 231 22.14 13.38 0.77
C SER A 231 21.92 11.98 0.22
N PHE A 232 22.22 11.01 1.07
CA PHE A 232 22.06 9.59 0.80
C PHE A 232 21.41 8.92 2.01
N GLY A 233 20.55 7.94 1.75
CA GLY A 233 19.83 7.18 2.76
C GLY A 233 19.73 5.71 2.37
N VAL A 234 19.78 4.86 3.39
CA VAL A 234 19.53 3.42 3.28
C VAL A 234 18.62 3.01 4.42
N ASP A 235 17.57 2.27 4.10
CA ASP A 235 16.69 1.64 5.08
C ASP A 235 16.64 0.14 4.85
N VAL A 236 16.65 -0.59 5.93
CA VAL A 236 16.40 -2.04 5.96
C VAL A 236 15.25 -2.31 6.90
N GLY A 237 14.39 -3.25 6.54
CA GLY A 237 13.25 -3.56 7.38
C GLY A 237 12.63 -4.92 7.12
N LEU A 238 11.72 -5.25 8.03
CA LEU A 238 10.90 -6.44 8.04
C LEU A 238 9.44 -5.98 8.14
N LEU A 239 8.59 -6.55 7.30
CA LEU A 239 7.15 -6.36 7.30
C LEU A 239 6.52 -7.74 7.45
N ALA A 240 5.72 -7.94 8.49
CA ALA A 240 4.91 -9.14 8.65
C ALA A 240 3.45 -8.76 8.40
N GLU A 241 2.80 -9.42 7.44
CA GLU A 241 1.38 -9.25 7.12
C GLU A 241 0.60 -10.47 7.61
N SER A 242 -0.53 -10.24 8.27
CA SER A 242 -1.44 -11.29 8.71
C SER A 242 -2.57 -11.44 7.70
N ALA A 243 -2.86 -12.67 7.27
CA ALA A 243 -3.88 -12.96 6.26
C ALA A 243 -3.74 -12.20 4.93
N ALA A 244 -2.54 -11.71 4.61
CA ALA A 244 -2.24 -10.92 3.41
C ALA A 244 -0.85 -11.22 2.83
N MET A 245 -0.66 -10.88 1.56
CA MET A 245 0.62 -10.98 0.85
C MET A 245 0.85 -9.74 -0.04
N LEU A 246 1.78 -8.87 0.35
CA LEU A 246 2.07 -7.59 -0.30
C LEU A 246 0.79 -6.74 -0.50
N GLY A 247 -0.10 -6.74 0.48
CA GLY A 247 -1.40 -6.09 0.46
C GLY A 247 -2.49 -6.84 -0.30
N SER A 248 -2.18 -7.98 -0.95
CA SER A 248 -3.19 -8.85 -1.56
C SER A 248 -3.90 -9.65 -0.48
N GLN A 249 -5.20 -9.90 -0.66
CA GLN A 249 -6.03 -10.54 0.34
C GLN A 249 -6.89 -11.61 -0.32
N GLY A 250 -6.85 -12.82 0.23
CA GLY A 250 -7.63 -13.95 -0.23
C GLY A 250 -8.53 -14.51 0.87
N ALA A 251 -9.69 -15.01 0.47
CA ALA A 251 -10.66 -15.68 1.34
C ALA A 251 -11.14 -17.00 0.72
N GLY A 252 -11.66 -17.90 1.56
CA GLY A 252 -12.18 -19.19 1.13
C GLY A 252 -11.13 -20.04 0.43
N ALA A 253 -11.44 -20.58 -0.75
CA ALA A 253 -10.55 -21.45 -1.50
C ALA A 253 -9.27 -20.75 -2.00
N LEU A 254 -9.23 -19.42 -2.01
CA LEU A 254 -8.05 -18.63 -2.40
C LEU A 254 -7.40 -17.95 -1.19
N SER A 255 -7.59 -18.52 0.01
CA SER A 255 -7.15 -17.95 1.29
C SER A 255 -5.66 -17.63 1.33
N THR A 256 -5.34 -16.47 1.91
CA THR A 256 -3.99 -16.02 2.26
C THR A 256 -3.78 -15.96 3.79
N GLU A 257 -4.60 -16.69 4.57
CA GLU A 257 -4.63 -16.63 6.05
C GLU A 257 -3.26 -16.77 6.74
N ALA A 258 -2.37 -17.59 6.17
CA ALA A 258 -1.02 -17.79 6.72
C ALA A 258 -0.13 -16.54 6.67
N GLY A 259 -0.52 -15.49 5.92
CA GLY A 259 0.18 -14.22 5.85
C GLY A 259 1.49 -14.26 5.05
N ALA A 260 2.30 -13.23 5.19
CA ALA A 260 3.60 -13.13 4.53
C ALA A 260 4.62 -12.35 5.35
N ASP A 261 5.87 -12.82 5.33
CA ASP A 261 7.02 -12.14 5.90
C ASP A 261 7.88 -11.53 4.80
N THR A 262 7.97 -10.21 4.77
CA THR A 262 8.71 -9.46 3.76
C THR A 262 9.96 -8.81 4.36
N ARG A 263 11.11 -9.00 3.70
CA ARG A 263 12.34 -8.26 4.00
C ARG A 263 12.60 -7.28 2.89
N PHE A 264 13.00 -6.05 3.23
CA PHE A 264 13.26 -5.03 2.22
C PHE A 264 14.51 -4.21 2.48
N LEU A 265 15.02 -3.63 1.39
CA LEU A 265 16.07 -2.64 1.34
C LEU A 265 15.58 -1.47 0.50
N THR A 266 15.61 -0.27 1.06
CA THR A 266 15.35 0.97 0.33
C THR A 266 16.63 1.79 0.31
N VAL A 267 17.01 2.28 -0.87
CA VAL A 267 18.10 3.25 -1.03
C VAL A 267 17.53 4.51 -1.67
N GLY A 268 17.99 5.67 -1.22
CA GLY A 268 17.49 6.93 -1.77
C GLY A 268 18.46 8.08 -1.55
N GLY A 269 18.27 9.16 -2.30
CA GLY A 269 19.12 10.32 -2.18
C GLY A 269 18.62 11.51 -2.96
N GLY A 270 19.22 12.65 -2.67
CA GLY A 270 18.94 13.93 -3.33
C GLY A 270 20.23 14.69 -3.56
N VAL A 271 20.31 15.42 -4.68
CA VAL A 271 21.46 16.25 -5.05
C VAL A 271 20.95 17.60 -5.52
N PRO A 272 21.28 18.70 -4.80
CA PRO A 272 21.02 20.03 -5.30
C PRO A 272 21.95 20.33 -6.48
N LEU A 273 21.39 20.86 -7.56
CA LEU A 273 22.09 21.34 -8.74
C LEU A 273 21.99 22.87 -8.78
N GLY A 274 22.93 23.53 -8.10
CA GLY A 274 22.84 24.96 -7.83
C GLY A 274 21.72 25.28 -6.84
N ASP A 275 21.25 26.53 -6.84
CA ASP A 275 20.34 27.01 -5.79
C ASP A 275 18.87 26.67 -6.05
N ARG A 276 18.53 26.42 -7.33
CA ARG A 276 17.13 26.36 -7.79
C ARG A 276 16.67 24.99 -8.25
N LEU A 277 17.56 24.02 -8.42
CA LEU A 277 17.19 22.70 -8.90
C LEU A 277 17.66 21.63 -7.92
N GLU A 278 16.84 20.64 -7.70
CA GLU A 278 17.19 19.45 -6.92
C GLU A 278 16.77 18.21 -7.70
N LEU A 279 17.67 17.24 -7.81
CA LEU A 279 17.37 15.92 -8.33
C LEU A 279 17.26 14.94 -7.17
N PHE A 280 16.36 13.99 -7.26
CA PHE A 280 16.20 12.96 -6.25
C PHE A 280 15.78 11.62 -6.85
N GLY A 281 15.94 10.57 -6.06
CA GLY A 281 15.42 9.26 -6.42
C GLY A 281 15.53 8.25 -5.30
N SER A 282 14.82 7.14 -5.49
CA SER A 282 14.86 5.99 -4.60
C SER A 282 14.63 4.69 -5.34
N MET A 283 15.06 3.59 -4.72
CA MET A 283 14.81 2.24 -5.19
C MET A 283 14.57 1.34 -3.98
N THR A 284 13.52 0.54 -4.06
CA THR A 284 13.19 -0.48 -3.05
C THR A 284 13.31 -1.85 -3.68
N LEU A 285 13.93 -2.77 -2.96
CA LEU A 285 13.98 -4.21 -3.25
C LEU A 285 13.37 -4.94 -2.08
N ALA A 286 12.45 -5.87 -2.35
CA ALA A 286 11.81 -6.68 -1.32
C ALA A 286 11.75 -8.16 -1.72
N THR A 287 11.76 -9.02 -0.71
CA THR A 287 11.57 -10.46 -0.83
C THR A 287 10.59 -10.91 0.23
N SER A 288 9.50 -11.55 -0.21
CA SER A 288 8.39 -11.98 0.64
C SER A 288 8.32 -13.51 0.65
N GLU A 289 8.29 -14.09 1.84
CA GLU A 289 7.98 -15.50 2.05
C GLU A 289 6.50 -15.59 2.42
N VAL A 290 5.73 -16.31 1.61
CA VAL A 290 4.29 -16.48 1.83
C VAL A 290 4.09 -17.69 2.72
N GLY A 291 3.28 -17.55 3.77
CA GLY A 291 2.92 -18.68 4.62
C GLY A 291 2.12 -19.72 3.84
N GLU A 292 2.32 -21.00 4.18
CA GLU A 292 1.55 -22.08 3.60
C GLU A 292 0.17 -22.18 4.27
N SER A 293 -0.88 -21.97 3.48
CA SER A 293 -2.27 -22.26 3.87
C SER A 293 -2.68 -23.62 3.32
N ALA A 294 -2.76 -24.64 4.18
CA ALA A 294 -3.20 -25.98 3.77
C ALA A 294 -4.64 -25.96 3.18
N ASP A 295 -5.45 -25.00 3.61
CA ASP A 295 -6.83 -24.78 3.16
C ASP A 295 -6.88 -23.69 2.07
N SER A 296 -6.01 -23.78 1.07
CA SER A 296 -5.98 -22.89 -0.10
C SER A 296 -5.66 -23.69 -1.36
N LEU A 297 -6.20 -23.24 -2.49
CA LEU A 297 -5.82 -23.74 -3.82
C LEU A 297 -4.46 -23.17 -4.26
N LEU A 298 -3.99 -22.10 -3.61
CA LEU A 298 -2.70 -21.46 -3.85
C LEU A 298 -1.71 -21.86 -2.76
N THR A 299 -0.73 -22.70 -3.11
CA THR A 299 0.24 -23.29 -2.17
C THR A 299 1.64 -23.33 -2.78
N GLY A 300 2.65 -23.72 -2.02
CA GLY A 300 3.99 -23.97 -2.56
C GLY A 300 4.58 -22.73 -3.22
N TRP A 301 4.43 -21.59 -2.56
CA TRP A 301 4.95 -20.31 -3.04
C TRP A 301 6.48 -20.32 -3.01
N ASP A 302 7.08 -19.84 -4.10
CA ASP A 302 8.47 -19.39 -4.01
C ASP A 302 8.53 -18.03 -3.33
N SER A 303 9.72 -17.67 -2.85
CA SER A 303 10.00 -16.33 -2.36
C SER A 303 9.69 -15.29 -3.46
N VAL A 304 8.66 -14.49 -3.22
CA VAL A 304 8.20 -13.45 -4.13
C VAL A 304 9.20 -12.30 -4.10
N GLN A 305 9.68 -11.89 -5.28
CA GLN A 305 10.63 -10.78 -5.39
C GLN A 305 9.94 -9.58 -6.01
N SER A 306 10.06 -8.42 -5.36
CA SER A 306 9.41 -7.19 -5.78
C SER A 306 10.35 -5.98 -5.73
N ASN A 307 10.04 -4.96 -6.54
CA ASN A 307 10.80 -3.72 -6.57
C ASN A 307 9.94 -2.48 -6.84
N ALA A 308 10.44 -1.33 -6.43
CA ALA A 308 9.91 -0.02 -6.78
C ALA A 308 11.05 0.94 -7.12
N LEU A 309 10.78 1.94 -7.96
CA LEU A 309 11.76 2.92 -8.41
C LEU A 309 11.13 4.29 -8.54
N ALA A 310 11.80 5.34 -8.08
CA ALA A 310 11.38 6.72 -8.28
C ALA A 310 12.56 7.60 -8.68
N LEU A 311 12.34 8.50 -9.64
CA LEU A 311 13.28 9.53 -10.05
C LEU A 311 12.55 10.84 -10.27
N GLY A 312 13.03 11.93 -9.68
CA GLY A 312 12.37 13.21 -9.80
C GLY A 312 13.30 14.42 -9.75
N ALA A 313 12.71 15.56 -10.08
CA ALA A 313 13.36 16.85 -10.06
C ALA A 313 12.39 17.91 -9.49
N ILE A 314 12.91 18.81 -8.65
CA ILE A 314 12.18 19.98 -8.16
C ILE A 314 12.95 21.24 -8.54
N ALA A 315 12.30 22.12 -9.30
CA ALA A 315 12.76 23.46 -9.58
C ALA A 315 12.04 24.48 -8.69
N ARG A 316 12.77 25.48 -8.20
CA ARG A 316 12.28 26.59 -7.37
C ARG A 316 12.37 27.92 -8.12
N ASP A 317 11.48 28.85 -7.79
CA ASP A 317 11.44 30.21 -8.34
C ASP A 317 11.37 30.20 -9.89
N VAL A 318 10.50 29.36 -10.44
CA VAL A 318 10.35 29.11 -11.88
C VAL A 318 9.48 30.17 -12.55
N ALA A 319 8.35 30.54 -11.94
CA ALA A 319 7.45 31.56 -12.46
C ALA A 319 7.18 32.71 -11.47
N ALA A 320 7.30 32.46 -10.17
CA ALA A 320 7.18 33.45 -9.10
C ALA A 320 8.08 33.08 -7.92
N ASP A 321 8.48 34.08 -7.13
CA ASP A 321 9.28 33.86 -5.94
C ASP A 321 8.58 32.92 -4.96
N GLY A 322 9.30 31.87 -4.53
CA GLY A 322 8.82 30.84 -3.62
C GLY A 322 7.99 29.74 -4.27
N ASP A 323 7.76 29.76 -5.58
CA ASP A 323 7.06 28.67 -6.26
C ASP A 323 7.97 27.45 -6.48
N ARG A 324 7.34 26.29 -6.67
CA ARG A 324 7.99 25.00 -6.89
C ARG A 324 7.33 24.28 -8.06
N LEU A 325 8.12 23.80 -9.01
CA LEU A 325 7.70 22.92 -10.10
C LEU A 325 8.41 21.58 -9.97
N GLY A 326 7.65 20.51 -9.90
CA GLY A 326 8.14 19.15 -9.72
C GLY A 326 7.79 18.24 -10.89
N LEU A 327 8.75 17.41 -11.29
CA LEU A 327 8.53 16.26 -12.17
C LEU A 327 8.97 14.99 -11.44
N LEU A 328 8.15 13.95 -11.51
CA LEU A 328 8.45 12.63 -10.93
C LEU A 328 8.08 11.55 -11.95
N VAL A 329 8.99 10.60 -12.13
CA VAL A 329 8.74 9.35 -12.85
C VAL A 329 8.92 8.21 -11.85
N GLY A 330 7.90 7.37 -11.71
CA GLY A 330 7.85 6.32 -10.72
C GLY A 330 7.38 5.00 -11.31
N GLN A 331 7.95 3.90 -10.84
CA GLN A 331 7.34 2.58 -10.92
C GLN A 331 6.94 2.20 -9.50
N PRO A 332 5.64 2.06 -9.23
CA PRO A 332 5.18 1.53 -7.95
C PRO A 332 5.73 0.12 -7.68
N LEU A 333 5.53 -0.38 -6.46
CA LEU A 333 5.95 -1.73 -6.08
C LEU A 333 5.35 -2.75 -7.03
N ARG A 334 6.20 -3.55 -7.66
CA ARG A 334 5.87 -4.60 -8.63
C ARG A 334 6.54 -5.91 -8.27
N ALA A 335 5.81 -7.01 -8.24
CA ALA A 335 6.38 -8.35 -8.26
C ALA A 335 7.03 -8.62 -9.63
N TYR A 336 8.30 -9.00 -9.66
CA TYR A 336 9.01 -9.37 -10.89
C TYR A 336 9.43 -10.84 -10.93
N ARG A 337 9.20 -11.56 -9.84
CA ARG A 337 9.19 -13.01 -9.77
C ARG A 337 8.18 -13.41 -8.71
N ALA A 338 7.14 -14.11 -9.12
CA ALA A 338 6.16 -14.70 -8.23
C ALA A 338 5.70 -16.03 -8.84
N GLU A 339 5.94 -17.13 -8.16
CA GLU A 339 5.48 -18.44 -8.61
C GLU A 339 4.78 -19.16 -7.45
N ALA A 340 3.70 -19.86 -7.77
CA ALA A 340 2.98 -20.69 -6.82
C ALA A 340 2.51 -21.98 -7.51
N THR A 341 2.05 -22.92 -6.68
CA THR A 341 1.33 -24.09 -7.14
C THR A 341 -0.16 -23.83 -7.00
N VAL A 342 -0.87 -23.83 -8.12
CA VAL A 342 -2.33 -23.84 -8.16
C VAL A 342 -2.76 -25.30 -8.15
N THR A 343 -3.56 -25.70 -7.17
CA THR A 343 -4.18 -27.03 -7.12
C THR A 343 -5.68 -26.90 -7.11
N VAL A 344 -6.34 -27.27 -8.21
CA VAL A 344 -7.81 -27.21 -8.32
C VAL A 344 -8.42 -28.60 -8.41
N PRO A 345 -9.62 -28.82 -7.86
CA PRO A 345 -10.41 -29.99 -8.20
C PRO A 345 -10.89 -29.86 -9.66
N VAL A 346 -10.73 -30.92 -10.46
CA VAL A 346 -11.14 -30.95 -11.88
C VAL A 346 -12.21 -32.00 -12.17
N ASP A 347 -12.39 -32.99 -11.27
CA ASP A 347 -13.39 -34.04 -11.39
C ASP A 347 -13.78 -34.59 -10.01
N VAL A 348 -14.90 -35.33 -9.93
CA VAL A 348 -15.29 -36.10 -8.75
C VAL A 348 -15.46 -37.55 -9.14
N THR A 349 -14.79 -38.45 -8.42
CA THR A 349 -14.86 -39.88 -8.64
C THR A 349 -16.23 -40.44 -8.25
N ALA A 350 -16.56 -41.65 -8.71
CA ALA A 350 -17.86 -42.29 -8.44
C ALA A 350 -18.14 -42.55 -6.94
N ASP A 351 -17.10 -42.56 -6.11
CA ASP A 351 -17.14 -42.67 -4.65
C ASP A 351 -17.13 -41.30 -3.93
N GLY A 352 -17.19 -40.19 -4.67
CA GLY A 352 -17.34 -38.83 -4.14
C GLY A 352 -16.02 -38.12 -3.81
N ALA A 353 -14.86 -38.68 -4.19
CA ALA A 353 -13.57 -38.04 -3.94
C ALA A 353 -13.21 -37.06 -5.06
N ALA A 354 -12.68 -35.88 -4.71
CA ALA A 354 -12.20 -34.93 -5.70
C ALA A 354 -10.90 -35.41 -6.35
N THR A 355 -10.83 -35.37 -7.68
CA THR A 355 -9.58 -35.50 -8.43
C THR A 355 -8.96 -34.12 -8.56
N LEU A 356 -7.77 -33.96 -8.00
CA LEU A 356 -7.04 -32.70 -8.01
C LEU A 356 -6.03 -32.66 -9.16
N GLN A 357 -5.91 -31.51 -9.79
CA GLN A 357 -4.85 -31.18 -10.73
C GLN A 357 -4.01 -30.04 -10.15
N SER A 358 -2.69 -30.22 -10.18
CA SER A 358 -1.74 -29.22 -9.70
C SER A 358 -0.85 -28.73 -10.84
N GLU A 359 -0.66 -27.43 -10.92
CA GLU A 359 0.25 -26.78 -11.86
C GLU A 359 1.06 -25.70 -11.17
N ARG A 360 2.32 -25.56 -11.59
CA ARG A 360 3.14 -24.44 -11.18
C ARG A 360 2.92 -23.28 -12.13
N VAL A 361 2.45 -22.16 -11.61
CA VAL A 361 2.07 -20.98 -12.39
C VAL A 361 2.96 -19.80 -12.05
N ASP A 362 3.25 -18.98 -13.06
CA ASP A 362 3.87 -17.67 -12.90
C ASP A 362 2.76 -16.65 -12.62
N LEU A 363 2.84 -16.00 -11.47
CA LEU A 363 1.91 -14.97 -10.99
C LEU A 363 2.50 -13.57 -11.14
N THR A 364 3.59 -13.43 -11.91
CA THR A 364 4.17 -12.14 -12.22
C THR A 364 3.20 -11.34 -13.11
N PRO A 365 2.89 -10.06 -12.78
CA PRO A 365 2.04 -9.23 -13.62
C PRO A 365 2.57 -9.11 -15.05
N SER A 366 1.66 -9.00 -16.01
CA SER A 366 2.00 -8.99 -17.45
C SER A 366 2.68 -7.69 -17.88
N GLY A 367 2.27 -6.56 -17.31
CA GLY A 367 2.71 -5.22 -17.63
C GLY A 367 3.68 -4.62 -16.63
N ARG A 368 4.02 -3.34 -16.80
CA ARG A 368 4.84 -2.55 -15.90
C ARG A 368 4.28 -1.14 -15.83
N GLU A 369 3.72 -0.82 -14.67
CA GLU A 369 3.17 0.51 -14.43
C GLU A 369 4.28 1.55 -14.36
N ILE A 370 4.11 2.65 -15.08
CA ILE A 370 5.00 3.82 -14.99
C ILE A 370 4.14 5.07 -14.84
N ASP A 371 4.37 5.76 -13.73
CA ASP A 371 3.67 6.96 -13.33
C ASP A 371 4.51 8.19 -13.65
N PHE A 372 3.89 9.16 -14.32
CA PHE A 372 4.43 10.48 -14.56
C PHE A 372 3.61 11.49 -13.77
N GLN A 373 4.26 12.22 -12.87
CA GLN A 373 3.64 13.29 -12.11
C GLN A 373 4.28 14.64 -12.42
N LEU A 374 3.43 15.62 -12.72
CA LEU A 374 3.77 17.03 -12.75
C LEU A 374 3.09 17.72 -11.57
N ALA A 375 3.85 18.45 -10.77
CA ALA A 375 3.32 19.16 -9.61
C ALA A 375 3.77 20.62 -9.64
N TYR A 376 2.88 21.54 -9.29
CA TYR A 376 3.22 22.96 -9.13
C TYR A 376 2.59 23.51 -7.86
N ASP A 377 3.40 24.09 -6.98
CA ASP A 377 2.98 24.70 -5.72
C ASP A 377 3.44 26.17 -5.69
N ARG A 378 2.50 27.07 -5.41
CA ARG A 378 2.73 28.51 -5.43
C ARG A 378 2.16 29.17 -4.18
N PRO A 379 2.99 29.89 -3.39
CA PRO A 379 2.47 30.82 -2.39
C PRO A 379 1.79 32.00 -3.09
N LEU A 380 0.56 32.32 -2.70
CA LEU A 380 -0.20 33.43 -3.25
C LEU A 380 -0.13 34.68 -2.37
N ALA A 381 -0.19 34.47 -1.05
CA ALA A 381 -0.07 35.49 0.00
C ALA A 381 0.37 34.79 1.30
N PRO A 382 0.73 35.53 2.37
CA PRO A 382 0.93 34.92 3.68
C PRO A 382 -0.30 34.11 4.08
N GLY A 383 -0.10 32.83 4.43
CA GLY A 383 -1.18 31.89 4.74
C GLY A 383 -1.98 31.37 3.53
N MET A 384 -1.72 31.81 2.31
CA MET A 384 -2.45 31.36 1.11
C MET A 384 -1.55 30.66 0.11
N GLY A 385 -1.97 29.49 -0.37
CA GLY A 385 -1.22 28.72 -1.36
C GLY A 385 -2.12 28.02 -2.38
N LEU A 386 -1.56 27.75 -3.55
CA LEU A 386 -2.18 26.95 -4.60
C LEU A 386 -1.23 25.81 -4.95
N SER A 387 -1.73 24.58 -4.91
CA SER A 387 -1.03 23.39 -5.37
C SER A 387 -1.82 22.74 -6.52
N THR A 388 -1.13 22.24 -7.53
CA THR A 388 -1.73 21.58 -8.69
C THR A 388 -0.92 20.33 -9.04
N TRP A 389 -1.61 19.30 -9.52
CA TRP A 389 -1.01 18.03 -9.90
C TRP A 389 -1.62 17.52 -11.19
N LEU A 390 -0.80 16.91 -12.03
CA LEU A 390 -1.21 16.06 -13.13
C LEU A 390 -0.51 14.70 -12.94
N LEU A 391 -1.27 13.63 -13.14
CA LEU A 391 -0.80 12.25 -13.12
C LEU A 391 -1.12 11.63 -14.48
N PHE A 392 -0.17 10.87 -15.01
CA PHE A 392 -0.36 10.03 -16.18
C PHE A 392 0.28 8.66 -15.89
N GLN A 393 -0.52 7.60 -15.94
CA GLN A 393 -0.11 6.24 -15.61
C GLN A 393 -0.18 5.39 -16.88
N LEU A 394 0.94 4.78 -17.25
CA LEU A 394 0.98 3.73 -18.27
C LEU A 394 0.80 2.38 -17.59
N GLN A 395 -0.02 1.48 -18.17
CA GLN A 395 -0.23 0.12 -17.65
C GLN A 395 -0.57 0.11 -16.14
N PRO A 396 -1.61 0.87 -15.72
CA PRO A 396 -1.98 0.96 -14.31
C PRO A 396 -2.31 -0.43 -13.74
N GLY A 397 -1.88 -0.68 -12.51
CA GLY A 397 -1.99 -2.02 -11.90
C GLY A 397 -1.04 -3.05 -12.49
N HIS A 398 0.00 -2.64 -13.23
CA HIS A 398 0.92 -3.54 -13.91
C HIS A 398 0.27 -4.49 -14.92
N ASP A 399 -0.87 -4.11 -15.49
CA ASP A 399 -1.55 -4.86 -16.55
C ASP A 399 -1.10 -4.33 -17.92
N ALA A 400 -0.61 -5.22 -18.79
CA ALA A 400 -0.10 -4.86 -20.10
C ALA A 400 -1.18 -4.33 -21.06
N ASP A 401 -2.42 -4.77 -20.88
CA ASP A 401 -3.57 -4.47 -21.71
C ASP A 401 -4.44 -3.34 -21.12
N ALA A 402 -4.13 -2.89 -19.89
CA ALA A 402 -4.82 -1.76 -19.27
C ALA A 402 -4.59 -0.45 -20.05
N ASP A 403 -5.69 0.24 -20.34
CA ASP A 403 -5.66 1.58 -20.91
C ASP A 403 -4.92 2.54 -19.97
N PRO A 404 -4.13 3.51 -20.51
CA PRO A 404 -3.50 4.53 -19.70
C PRO A 404 -4.51 5.32 -18.86
N ALA A 405 -4.16 5.57 -17.59
CA ALA A 405 -4.96 6.39 -16.69
C ALA A 405 -4.37 7.80 -16.54
N TYR A 406 -5.23 8.75 -16.18
CA TYR A 406 -4.84 10.14 -15.97
C TYR A 406 -5.60 10.75 -14.81
N GLY A 407 -4.91 11.61 -14.06
CA GLY A 407 -5.46 12.32 -12.91
C GLY A 407 -5.07 13.79 -12.95
N ALA A 408 -5.92 14.64 -12.41
CA ALA A 408 -5.61 16.05 -12.22
C ALA A 408 -6.19 16.52 -10.89
N GLY A 409 -5.39 17.26 -10.13
CA GLY A 409 -5.76 17.77 -8.83
C GLY A 409 -5.43 19.25 -8.69
N LEU A 410 -6.23 19.94 -7.90
CA LEU A 410 -5.98 21.32 -7.50
C LEU A 410 -6.35 21.48 -6.02
N ARG A 411 -5.49 22.14 -5.25
CA ARG A 411 -5.72 22.43 -3.83
C ARG A 411 -5.41 23.89 -3.55
N PHE A 412 -6.39 24.59 -2.96
CA PHE A 412 -6.16 25.89 -2.34
C PHE A 412 -5.99 25.71 -0.83
N ARG A 413 -4.93 26.30 -0.27
CA ARG A 413 -4.65 26.30 1.17
C ARG A 413 -4.87 27.70 1.73
N PHE A 414 -5.56 27.77 2.87
CA PHE A 414 -5.74 28.97 3.67
C PHE A 414 -5.31 28.66 5.11
N GLY A 415 -4.40 29.46 5.66
CA GLY A 415 -4.02 29.48 7.07
C GLY A 415 -4.43 30.82 7.65
N PHE A 416 -5.15 30.77 8.78
CA PHE A 416 -5.61 31.95 9.53
C PHE A 416 -4.65 32.28 10.67
#